data_AF-A9XXX2-F1
#
_entry.id   AF-A9XXX2-F1
#
_cell.length_a   1.000
_cell.length_b   1.000
_cell.length_c   1.000
_cell.angle_alpha   90.00
_cell.angle_beta   90.00
_cell.angle_gamma   90.00
#
_symmetry.space_group_name_H-M   'P 1'
#
loop_
_entity.id
_entity.type
_entity.pdbx_description
1 polymer ?
#
loop_
_entity_poly.entity_id
_entity_poly.type
_entity_poly.pdbx_seq_one_letter_code
_entity_poly.pdbx_strand_id
1 'polypeptide(L)'
;GGDFTTTVEAFISASGRGIQGATSHHLGQNFSKMFEILYEDPETQEKKFVFQNSWGITTRTIGVMIMVHGDNQGLVLPPHVACVQVVIVPCGITASMSDADRSALLEACKEYEKTLAEAGIRVKGDYRDNYSPG
;
A
#
# COMPACT_ATOMS: atom_id res chain seq x y z
N GLY A 1 9.09 -27.72 9.91
CA GLY A 1 7.64 -27.89 9.72
C GLY A 1 7.32 -28.17 8.27
N GLY A 2 7.70 -27.27 7.36
CA GLY A 2 7.70 -27.54 5.91
C GLY A 2 9.01 -28.15 5.42
N ASP A 3 9.07 -28.40 4.11
CA ASP A 3 10.22 -28.93 3.37
C ASP A 3 11.24 -27.81 3.09
N PHE A 4 10.81 -26.73 2.43
CA PHE A 4 11.64 -25.54 2.23
C PHE A 4 10.84 -24.24 2.36
N THR A 5 11.56 -23.12 2.51
CA THR A 5 10.99 -21.78 2.60
C THR A 5 11.71 -20.83 1.65
N THR A 6 10.92 -20.05 0.92
CA THR A 6 11.38 -18.94 0.09
C THR A 6 10.92 -17.62 0.71
N THR A 7 11.64 -16.54 0.42
CA THR A 7 11.37 -15.24 1.01
C THR A 7 11.77 -14.11 0.08
N VAL A 8 11.16 -12.94 0.29
CA VAL A 8 11.60 -11.67 -0.28
C VAL A 8 12.20 -10.81 0.82
N GLU A 9 13.42 -10.35 0.60
CA GLU A 9 14.19 -9.56 1.56
C GLU A 9 14.25 -8.10 1.10
N ALA A 10 14.11 -7.17 2.05
CA ALA A 10 14.30 -5.74 1.83
C ALA A 10 15.44 -5.23 2.69
N PHE A 11 16.05 -4.10 2.30
CA PHE A 11 17.13 -3.46 3.04
C PHE A 11 16.72 -2.07 3.53
N ILE A 12 17.04 -1.77 4.79
CA ILE A 12 16.74 -0.49 5.43
C ILE A 12 18.04 0.30 5.61
N SER A 13 18.30 1.22 4.69
CA SER A 13 19.56 2.01 4.63
C SER A 13 19.88 2.73 5.92
N ALA A 14 18.89 3.40 6.54
CA ALA A 14 19.10 4.20 7.75
C ALA A 14 19.59 3.37 8.95
N SER A 15 19.26 2.07 8.99
CA SER A 15 19.70 1.16 10.06
C SER A 15 20.83 0.23 9.66
N GLY A 16 21.12 0.12 8.36
CA GLY A 16 22.07 -0.86 7.82
C GLY A 16 21.62 -2.32 7.97
N ARG A 17 20.32 -2.60 8.05
CA ARG A 17 19.78 -3.94 8.36
C ARG A 17 18.86 -4.46 7.26
N GLY A 18 18.92 -5.78 7.03
CA GLY A 18 17.95 -6.52 6.23
C GLY A 18 16.65 -6.79 7.02
N ILE A 19 15.55 -6.92 6.30
CA ILE A 19 14.24 -7.27 6.83
C ILE A 19 13.48 -8.19 5.87
N GLN A 20 13.01 -9.32 6.41
CA GLN A 20 12.11 -10.22 5.70
C GLN A 20 10.75 -9.55 5.46
N GLY A 21 10.38 -9.42 4.19
CA GLY A 21 9.16 -8.76 3.73
C GLY A 21 7.94 -9.69 3.65
N ALA A 22 8.13 -10.91 3.13
CA ALA A 22 7.10 -11.95 3.05
C ALA A 22 7.73 -13.34 2.97
N THR A 23 6.93 -14.38 3.24
CA THR A 23 7.37 -15.78 3.17
C THR A 23 6.45 -16.64 2.33
N SER A 24 7.02 -17.65 1.68
CA SER A 24 6.29 -18.71 1.01
C SER A 24 6.96 -20.05 1.27
N HIS A 25 6.21 -20.98 1.84
CA HIS A 25 6.65 -22.26 2.34
C HIS A 25 6.14 -23.37 1.44
N HIS A 26 7.05 -24.23 0.98
CA HIS A 26 6.65 -25.56 0.53
C HIS A 26 6.60 -26.48 1.75
N LEU A 27 5.42 -26.99 2.08
CA LEU A 27 5.21 -27.81 3.26
C LEU A 27 5.44 -29.31 2.98
N GLY A 28 5.61 -29.67 1.71
CA GLY A 28 5.65 -31.06 1.27
C GLY A 28 4.36 -31.78 1.68
N GLN A 29 4.51 -32.97 2.23
CA GLN A 29 3.42 -33.77 2.80
C GLN A 29 3.47 -33.83 4.34
N ASN A 30 4.26 -32.98 5.00
CA ASN A 30 4.47 -33.06 6.45
C ASN A 30 3.15 -32.85 7.22
N PHE A 31 2.40 -31.82 6.85
CA PHE A 31 1.14 -31.47 7.50
C PHE A 31 0.00 -32.39 7.07
N SER A 32 -0.06 -32.79 5.80
CA SER A 32 -1.09 -33.71 5.32
C SER A 32 -0.98 -35.07 5.99
N LYS A 33 0.24 -35.53 6.32
CA LYS A 33 0.47 -36.73 7.14
C LYS A 33 0.01 -36.54 8.58
N MET A 34 0.31 -35.39 9.18
CA MET A 34 -0.07 -35.07 10.56
C MET A 34 -1.59 -34.96 10.76
N PHE A 35 -2.31 -34.46 9.75
CA PHE A 35 -3.75 -34.22 9.80
C PHE A 35 -4.58 -35.20 8.94
N GLU A 36 -3.97 -36.29 8.46
CA GLU A 36 -4.61 -37.32 7.62
C GLU A 36 -5.37 -36.77 6.40
N ILE A 37 -4.79 -35.77 5.73
CA ILE A 37 -5.36 -35.16 4.51
C ILE A 37 -4.94 -35.98 3.29
N LEU A 38 -5.87 -36.78 2.78
CA LEU A 38 -5.66 -37.83 1.79
C LEU A 38 -6.62 -37.67 0.61
N TYR A 39 -6.23 -38.19 -0.56
CA TYR A 39 -7.14 -38.47 -1.68
C TYR A 39 -6.87 -39.87 -2.23
N GLU A 40 -7.82 -40.43 -2.96
CA GLU A 40 -7.65 -41.68 -3.71
C GLU A 40 -7.20 -41.36 -5.14
N ASP A 41 -6.07 -41.93 -5.54
CA ASP A 41 -5.52 -41.71 -6.87
C ASP A 41 -6.44 -42.31 -7.94
N PRO A 42 -6.87 -41.55 -8.95
CA PRO A 42 -7.83 -42.03 -9.93
C PRO A 42 -7.28 -43.16 -10.81
N GLU A 43 -5.96 -43.24 -11.00
CA GLU A 43 -5.32 -44.27 -11.83
C GLU A 43 -4.93 -45.50 -11.02
N THR A 44 -4.32 -45.29 -9.84
CA THR A 44 -3.81 -46.40 -9.02
C THR A 44 -4.76 -46.87 -7.93
N GLN A 45 -5.81 -46.10 -7.63
CA GLN A 45 -6.75 -46.31 -6.51
C GLN A 45 -6.05 -46.37 -5.13
N GLU A 46 -4.83 -45.83 -5.04
CA GLU A 46 -4.07 -45.76 -3.78
C GLU A 46 -4.38 -44.47 -3.02
N LYS A 47 -4.40 -44.54 -1.68
CA LYS A 47 -4.48 -43.35 -0.84
C LYS A 47 -3.16 -42.57 -0.88
N LYS A 48 -3.18 -41.35 -1.38
CA LYS A 48 -2.02 -40.45 -1.46
C LYS A 48 -2.22 -39.21 -0.59
N PHE A 49 -1.15 -38.77 0.06
CA PHE A 49 -1.13 -37.51 0.82
C PHE A 49 -0.98 -36.32 -0.14
N VAL A 50 -1.70 -35.24 0.14
CA VAL A 50 -1.61 -34.01 -0.67
C VAL A 50 -0.31 -33.25 -0.39
N PHE A 51 0.27 -32.62 -1.41
CA PHE A 51 1.33 -31.64 -1.22
C PHE A 51 0.72 -30.29 -0.85
N GLN A 52 1.27 -29.64 0.18
CA GLN A 52 0.75 -28.38 0.71
C GLN A 52 1.79 -27.27 0.61
N ASN A 53 1.29 -26.05 0.45
CA ASN A 53 2.05 -24.81 0.56
C ASN A 53 1.33 -23.87 1.53
N SER A 54 2.06 -22.95 2.15
CA SER A 54 1.48 -21.80 2.85
C SER A 54 2.33 -20.56 2.57
N TRP A 55 1.73 -19.37 2.65
CA TRP A 55 2.43 -18.12 2.37
C TRP A 55 1.78 -16.99 3.17
N GLY A 56 2.58 -15.99 3.50
CA GLY A 56 2.17 -14.93 4.41
C GLY A 56 2.86 -13.61 4.10
N ILE A 57 2.05 -12.55 4.13
CA ILE A 57 2.48 -11.15 4.11
C ILE A 57 1.65 -10.39 5.15
N THR A 58 2.24 -9.41 5.81
CA THR A 58 1.60 -8.68 6.91
C THR A 58 1.69 -7.17 6.71
N THR A 59 1.06 -6.40 7.59
CA THR A 59 1.16 -4.94 7.64
C THR A 59 2.58 -4.42 7.92
N ARG A 60 3.55 -5.31 8.15
CA ARG A 60 4.99 -4.99 8.08
C ARG A 60 5.35 -4.22 6.81
N THR A 61 4.66 -4.47 5.70
CA THR A 61 4.83 -3.74 4.43
C THR A 61 4.73 -2.23 4.59
N ILE A 62 3.82 -1.74 5.44
CA ILE A 62 3.67 -0.30 5.73
C ILE A 62 4.92 0.23 6.44
N GLY A 63 5.43 -0.49 7.44
CA GLY A 63 6.66 -0.11 8.13
C GLY A 63 7.89 -0.10 7.21
N VAL A 64 8.02 -1.10 6.33
CA VAL A 64 9.10 -1.14 5.33
C VAL A 64 9.00 0.05 4.37
N MET A 65 7.80 0.35 3.86
CA MET A 65 7.57 1.51 3.00
C MET A 65 8.00 2.82 3.68
N ILE A 66 7.62 3.02 4.95
CA ILE A 66 8.01 4.21 5.72
C ILE A 66 9.53 4.30 5.86
N MET A 67 10.19 3.21 6.26
CA MET A 67 11.63 3.19 6.51
C MET A 67 12.47 3.33 5.24
N VAL A 68 11.93 2.96 4.07
CA VAL A 68 12.63 3.03 2.78
C VAL A 68 12.43 4.36 2.08
N HIS A 69 11.21 4.90 2.09
CA HIS A 69 10.86 6.10 1.33
C HIS A 69 10.80 7.38 2.16
N GLY A 70 10.65 7.28 3.48
CA GLY A 70 10.60 8.45 4.36
C GLY A 70 11.90 9.26 4.31
N ASP A 71 11.76 10.57 4.46
CA ASP A 71 12.86 11.53 4.42
C ASP A 71 12.80 12.49 5.62
N ASN A 72 13.65 13.53 5.60
CA ASN A 72 13.72 14.52 6.68
C ASN A 72 12.50 15.46 6.73
N GLN A 73 11.66 15.50 5.70
CA GLN A 73 10.39 16.23 5.69
C GLN A 73 9.22 15.36 6.17
N GLY A 74 9.37 14.04 6.13
CA GLY A 74 8.46 13.08 6.76
C GLY A 74 8.10 11.91 5.85
N LEU A 75 6.81 11.61 5.77
CA LEU A 75 6.30 10.46 5.02
C LEU A 75 6.25 10.74 3.51
N VAL A 76 6.86 9.87 2.72
CA VAL A 76 6.71 9.84 1.26
C VAL A 76 5.90 8.61 0.87
N LEU A 77 4.64 8.81 0.45
CA LEU A 77 3.76 7.73 0.02
C LEU A 77 4.01 7.38 -1.45
N PRO A 78 4.30 6.11 -1.79
CA PRO A 78 4.35 5.68 -3.19
C PRO A 78 3.00 5.92 -3.89
N PRO A 79 2.97 6.54 -5.09
CA PRO A 79 1.71 6.98 -5.72
C PRO A 79 0.68 5.88 -5.97
N HIS A 80 1.09 4.61 -6.07
CA HIS A 80 0.17 3.49 -6.30
C HIS A 80 -0.64 3.11 -5.05
N VAL A 81 -0.15 3.44 -3.84
CA VAL A 81 -0.81 3.10 -2.56
C VAL A 81 -1.24 4.34 -1.76
N ALA A 82 -0.88 5.54 -2.19
CA ALA A 82 -1.33 6.78 -1.56
C ALA A 82 -2.85 6.93 -1.67
N CYS A 83 -3.58 7.04 -0.56
CA CYS A 83 -5.04 7.23 -0.60
C CYS A 83 -5.44 8.57 -1.25
N VAL A 84 -4.59 9.58 -1.10
CA VAL A 84 -4.63 10.87 -1.81
C VAL A 84 -3.29 11.02 -2.53
N GLN A 85 -3.33 11.09 -3.86
CA GLN A 85 -2.15 11.30 -4.71
C GLN A 85 -1.85 12.79 -4.91
N VAL A 86 -2.90 13.60 -5.02
CA VAL A 86 -2.81 15.05 -5.22
C VAL A 86 -3.70 15.77 -4.22
N VAL A 87 -3.15 16.76 -3.52
CA VAL A 87 -3.92 17.68 -2.68
C VAL A 87 -3.91 19.06 -3.36
N ILE A 88 -5.08 19.65 -3.56
CA ILE A 88 -5.21 21.00 -4.10
C ILE A 88 -5.47 21.96 -2.94
N VAL A 89 -4.58 22.95 -2.77
CA VAL A 89 -4.68 23.97 -1.71
C VAL A 89 -4.79 25.34 -2.38
N PRO A 90 -5.86 26.12 -2.13
CA PRO A 90 -5.96 27.48 -2.64
C PRO A 90 -4.98 28.40 -1.89
N CYS A 91 -4.21 29.17 -2.64
CA CYS A 91 -3.19 30.09 -2.10
C CYS A 91 -3.53 31.54 -2.41
N GLY A 92 -2.98 32.48 -1.63
CA GLY A 92 -3.08 33.91 -1.92
C GLY A 92 -4.43 34.55 -1.57
N ILE A 93 -5.27 33.89 -0.76
CA ILE A 93 -6.49 34.48 -0.22
C ILE A 93 -6.09 35.53 0.84
N THR A 94 -6.42 36.80 0.57
CA THR A 94 -6.17 37.92 1.50
C THR A 94 -7.47 38.52 2.02
N ALA A 95 -7.40 39.25 3.14
CA ALA A 95 -8.56 39.96 3.69
C ALA A 95 -9.09 41.07 2.76
N SER A 96 -8.29 41.52 1.80
CA SER A 96 -8.66 42.55 0.81
C SER A 96 -9.16 41.96 -0.52
N MET A 97 -9.17 40.64 -0.66
CA MET A 97 -9.66 39.96 -1.85
C MET A 97 -11.17 40.12 -1.96
N SER A 98 -11.67 40.42 -3.16
CA SER A 98 -13.12 40.50 -3.38
C SER A 98 -13.76 39.11 -3.27
N ASP A 99 -15.03 39.05 -2.87
CA ASP A 99 -15.77 37.78 -2.82
C ASP A 99 -15.83 37.13 -4.21
N ALA A 100 -15.93 37.93 -5.28
CA ALA A 100 -15.93 37.44 -6.66
C ALA A 100 -14.61 36.75 -7.03
N ASP A 101 -13.47 37.35 -6.69
CA ASP A 101 -12.16 36.76 -6.95
C ASP A 101 -11.95 35.50 -6.10
N ARG A 102 -12.38 35.53 -4.83
CA ARG A 102 -12.32 34.37 -3.93
C ARG A 102 -13.13 33.20 -4.50
N SER A 103 -14.35 33.46 -4.96
CA SER A 103 -15.18 32.45 -5.61
C SER A 103 -14.54 31.93 -6.89
N ALA A 104 -14.00 32.80 -7.75
CA ALA A 104 -13.34 32.39 -8.98
C ALA A 104 -12.13 31.46 -8.72
N LEU A 105 -11.32 31.76 -7.70
CA LEU A 105 -10.21 30.90 -7.27
C LEU A 105 -10.69 29.51 -6.83
N LEU A 106 -11.71 29.47 -5.97
CA LEU A 106 -12.24 28.20 -5.45
C LEU A 106 -12.88 27.35 -6.56
N GLU A 107 -13.60 27.97 -7.50
CA GLU A 107 -14.17 27.26 -8.65
C GLU A 107 -13.07 26.73 -9.57
N ALA A 108 -11.98 27.47 -9.79
CA ALA A 108 -10.84 26.97 -10.55
C ALA A 108 -10.20 25.75 -9.87
N CYS A 109 -10.03 25.76 -8.54
CA CYS A 109 -9.53 24.59 -7.81
C CYS A 109 -10.45 23.37 -7.95
N LYS A 110 -11.77 23.56 -7.87
CA LYS A 110 -12.76 22.48 -8.06
C LYS A 110 -12.72 21.92 -9.48
N GLU A 111 -12.50 22.77 -10.49
CA GLU A 111 -12.39 22.30 -11.87
C GLU A 111 -11.12 21.45 -12.09
N TYR A 112 -10.00 21.83 -11.47
CA TYR A 112 -8.80 20.98 -11.45
C TYR A 112 -9.04 19.66 -10.71
N GLU A 113 -9.71 19.70 -9.55
CA GLU A 113 -10.07 18.50 -8.79
C GLU A 113 -10.91 17.55 -9.66
N LYS A 114 -11.92 18.07 -10.34
CA LYS A 114 -12.76 17.30 -11.26
C LYS A 114 -11.96 16.72 -12.43
N THR A 115 -11.15 17.54 -13.10
CA THR A 115 -10.33 17.12 -14.25
C THR A 115 -9.39 15.97 -13.87
N LEU A 116 -8.73 16.08 -12.72
CA LEU A 116 -7.82 15.04 -12.23
C LEU A 116 -8.57 13.76 -11.82
N ALA A 117 -9.72 13.90 -11.16
CA ALA A 117 -10.56 12.77 -10.79
C ALA A 117 -11.09 12.02 -12.02
N GLU A 118 -11.52 12.73 -13.07
CA GLU A 118 -11.95 12.16 -14.35
C GLU A 118 -10.82 11.43 -15.08
N ALA A 119 -9.57 11.87 -14.89
CA ALA A 119 -8.38 11.18 -15.36
C ALA A 119 -7.99 9.95 -14.50
N GLY A 120 -8.75 9.62 -13.46
CA GLY A 120 -8.50 8.49 -12.56
C GLY A 120 -7.49 8.75 -11.44
N ILE A 121 -7.12 10.01 -11.19
CA ILE A 121 -6.20 10.41 -10.13
C ILE A 121 -6.97 10.60 -8.83
N ARG A 122 -6.47 10.02 -7.73
CA ARG A 122 -7.05 10.19 -6.39
C ARG A 122 -6.67 11.57 -5.84
N VAL A 123 -7.51 12.55 -6.12
CA VAL A 123 -7.30 13.95 -5.75
C VAL A 123 -8.24 14.37 -4.61
N LYS A 124 -7.82 15.34 -3.81
CA LYS A 124 -8.63 15.97 -2.77
C LYS A 124 -8.37 17.47 -2.72
N GLY A 125 -9.41 18.29 -2.81
CA GLY A 125 -9.35 19.72 -2.48
C GLY A 125 -9.35 19.96 -0.97
N ASP A 126 -8.44 20.80 -0.47
CA ASP A 126 -8.45 21.30 0.90
C ASP A 126 -8.90 22.77 0.92
N TYR A 127 -10.19 22.97 1.17
CA TYR A 127 -10.84 24.28 1.16
C TYR A 127 -11.12 24.84 2.56
N ARG A 128 -10.49 24.29 3.60
CA ARG A 128 -10.63 24.77 4.97
C ARG A 128 -10.03 26.18 5.07
N ASP A 129 -10.81 27.13 5.57
CA ASP A 129 -10.40 28.54 5.69
C ASP A 129 -9.96 28.93 7.11
N ASN A 130 -10.02 27.98 8.04
CA ASN A 130 -9.58 28.16 9.42
C ASN A 130 -8.08 27.87 9.65
N TYR A 131 -7.33 27.59 8.57
CA TYR A 131 -5.89 27.36 8.57
C TYR A 131 -5.23 28.17 7.46
N SER A 132 -3.98 28.58 7.68
CA SER A 132 -3.14 29.11 6.59
C SER A 132 -2.81 28.00 5.58
N PRO A 133 -2.49 28.34 4.32
CA PRO A 133 -2.04 27.36 3.32
C PRO A 133 -0.73 26.64 3.66
N GLY A 134 0.16 27.28 4.43
CA GLY A 134 1.42 26.72 4.91
C GLY A 134 1.37 26.34 6.39
#